data_AF-A0A9E0QLL3-F1
#
_entry.id   AF-A0A9E0QLL3-F1
#
_cell.length_a   1.000
_cell.length_b   1.000
_cell.length_c   1.000
_cell.angle_alpha   90.00
_cell.angle_beta   90.00
_cell.angle_gamma   90.00
#
_symmetry.space_group_name_H-M   'P 1'
#
loop_
_entity.id
_entity.type
_entity.pdbx_description
1 polymer ?
#
loop_
_entity_poly.entity_id
_entity_poly.type
_entity_poly.pdbx_seq_one_letter_code
_entity_poly.pdbx_strand_id
1 'polypeptide(L)' 'MEINDPTLSALFDQLGLASTSVAIKEFIKKNAPLPRAIALHQANFWNASQSAFLKESIEEDSDWSDVVDQLNIMLRSTQG' A
#
# COMPACT_ATOMS: atom_id res chain seq x y z
N MET A 1 -19.81 5.55 17.19
CA MET A 1 -18.42 5.90 16.83
C MET A 1 -18.29 5.64 15.35
N GLU A 2 -18.14 6.68 14.54
CA GLU A 2 -17.72 6.50 13.14
C GLU A 2 -16.22 6.19 13.18
N ILE A 3 -15.89 4.90 13.15
CA ILE A 3 -14.54 4.44 12.88
C ILE A 3 -14.32 4.81 11.40
N ASN A 4 -13.53 5.86 11.15
CA ASN A 4 -13.12 6.18 9.79
C ASN A 4 -11.97 5.23 9.47
N ASP A 5 -12.29 4.05 8.94
CA ASP A 5 -11.28 3.13 8.46
C ASP A 5 -10.36 3.87 7.48
N PRO A 6 -9.03 3.73 7.61
CA PRO A 6 -8.13 4.35 6.68
C PRO A 6 -8.47 3.88 5.26
N THR A 7 -8.27 4.75 4.28
CA THR A 7 -8.53 4.44 2.87
C THR A 7 -7.22 4.40 2.10
N LEU A 8 -7.20 3.75 0.93
CA LEU A 8 -6.03 3.79 0.03
C LEU A 8 -5.58 5.22 -0.29
N SER A 9 -6.54 6.14 -0.41
CA SER A 9 -6.26 7.57 -0.59
C SER A 9 -5.45 8.12 0.58
N ALA A 10 -5.92 7.88 1.81
CA ALA A 10 -5.22 8.31 3.03
C ALA A 10 -3.84 7.65 3.18
N LEU A 11 -3.69 6.38 2.78
CA LEU A 11 -2.41 5.68 2.83
C LEU A 11 -1.41 6.31 1.86
N PHE A 12 -1.86 6.64 0.65
CA PHE A 12 -1.01 7.31 -0.33
C PHE A 12 -0.62 8.71 0.14
N ASP A 13 -1.53 9.46 0.76
CA ASP A 13 -1.24 10.76 1.35
C ASP A 13 -0.15 10.65 2.43
N GLN A 14 -0.28 9.67 3.32
CA GLN A 14 0.70 9.36 4.37
C GLN A 14 2.08 8.95 3.82
N LEU A 15 2.09 8.25 2.69
CA LEU A 15 3.32 7.86 1.97
C LEU A 15 3.90 9.01 1.12
N GLY A 16 3.24 10.16 1.05
CA GLY A 16 3.64 11.30 0.21
C GLY A 16 3.43 11.05 -1.29
N LEU A 17 2.50 10.17 -1.65
CA LEU A 17 2.10 9.86 -3.01
C LEU A 17 0.77 10.54 -3.37
N ALA A 18 0.48 10.61 -4.67
CA ALA A 18 -0.78 11.15 -5.14
C ALA A 18 -1.96 10.24 -4.71
N SER A 19 -2.81 10.76 -3.83
CA SER A 19 -3.95 10.08 -3.20
C SER A 19 -5.21 10.00 -4.08
N THR A 20 -5.15 10.48 -5.33
CA THR A 20 -6.29 10.41 -6.26
C THR A 20 -6.54 8.98 -6.76
N SER A 21 -7.81 8.62 -6.97
CA SER A 21 -8.19 7.29 -7.47
C SER A 21 -7.53 6.91 -8.80
N VAL A 22 -7.25 7.89 -9.65
CA VAL A 22 -6.52 7.68 -10.92
C VAL A 22 -5.06 7.36 -10.65
N ALA A 23 -4.39 8.17 -9.82
CA ALA A 23 -2.98 7.95 -9.49
C ALA A 23 -2.74 6.60 -8.79
N ILE A 24 -3.63 6.20 -7.87
CA ILE A 24 -3.55 4.89 -7.18
C ILE A 24 -3.65 3.75 -8.20
N LYS A 25 -4.62 3.79 -9.12
CA LYS A 25 -4.77 2.77 -10.17
C LYS A 25 -3.55 2.70 -11.07
N GLU A 26 -3.03 3.85 -11.51
CA GLU A 26 -1.84 3.91 -12.34
C GLU A 26 -0.59 3.41 -11.60
N PHE A 27 -0.46 3.72 -10.31
CA PHE A 27 0.61 3.19 -9.46
C PHE A 27 0.54 1.68 -9.37
N ILE A 28 -0.65 1.12 -9.11
CA ILE A 28 -0.83 -0.33 -9.03
C ILE A 28 -0.49 -0.98 -10.37
N LYS A 29 -1.01 -0.48 -11.50
CA LYS A 29 -0.67 -1.00 -12.83
C LYS A 29 0.82 -0.94 -13.15
N LYS A 30 1.50 0.13 -12.73
CA LYS A 30 2.94 0.35 -13.00
C LYS A 30 3.84 -0.57 -12.18
N ASN A 31 3.45 -0.85 -10.93
CA ASN A 31 4.27 -1.62 -9.98
C ASN A 31 3.84 -3.10 -9.86
N ALA A 32 2.67 -3.45 -10.40
CA ALA A 32 2.19 -4.82 -10.47
C ALA A 32 2.77 -5.55 -11.71
N PRO A 33 2.89 -6.89 -11.66
CA PRO A 33 2.61 -7.75 -10.50
C PRO A 33 3.76 -7.74 -9.49
N LEU A 34 3.44 -7.53 -8.21
CA LEU A 34 4.41 -7.69 -7.12
C LEU A 34 4.65 -9.19 -6.87
N PRO A 35 5.88 -9.72 -7.03
CA PRO A 35 6.16 -11.13 -6.79
C PRO A 35 5.82 -11.57 -5.37
N ARG A 36 5.17 -12.74 -5.20
CA ARG A 36 4.82 -13.30 -3.87
C ARG A 36 6.00 -13.48 -2.92
N ALA A 37 7.20 -13.64 -3.47
CA ALA A 37 8.43 -13.74 -2.70
C ALA A 37 8.90 -12.41 -2.08
N ILE A 38 8.39 -11.27 -2.55
CA ILE A 38 8.79 -9.93 -2.10
C ILE A 38 7.68 -9.37 -1.21
N ALA A 39 7.99 -9.04 0.04
CA ALA A 39 7.06 -8.35 0.94
C ALA A 39 6.74 -6.94 0.43
N LEU A 40 5.52 -6.43 0.67
CA LEU A 40 5.10 -5.12 0.17
C LEU A 40 6.09 -4.02 0.57
N HIS A 41 6.47 -3.97 1.85
CA HIS A 41 7.41 -2.98 2.35
C HIS A 41 8.83 -3.13 1.78
N GLN A 42 9.23 -4.31 1.29
CA GLN A 42 10.55 -4.54 0.69
C GLN A 42 10.62 -4.22 -0.81
N ALA A 43 9.49 -3.83 -1.40
CA ALA A 43 9.45 -3.58 -2.82
C ALA A 43 10.28 -2.34 -3.20
N ASN A 44 10.91 -2.41 -4.38
CA ASN A 44 11.84 -1.39 -4.87
C ASN A 44 11.18 -0.05 -5.26
N PHE A 45 9.85 0.03 -5.24
CA PHE A 45 9.11 1.26 -5.49
C PHE A 45 8.99 2.16 -4.26
N TRP A 46 9.31 1.64 -3.06
CA TRP A 46 9.31 2.41 -1.84
C TRP A 46 10.70 2.98 -1.54
N ASN A 47 10.71 4.20 -1.00
CA ASN A 47 11.89 4.72 -0.32
C ASN A 47 12.01 4.15 1.10
N ALA A 48 13.14 4.43 1.77
CA ALA A 48 13.41 3.91 3.11
C ALA A 48 12.31 4.27 4.14
N SER A 49 11.79 5.50 4.10
CA SER A 49 10.74 5.96 5.03
C SER A 49 9.39 5.30 4.76
N GLN A 50 9.00 5.17 3.48
CA GLN A 50 7.77 4.49 3.06
C GLN A 50 7.82 3.00 3.43
N SER A 51 8.96 2.36 3.17
CA SER A 51 9.22 0.97 3.55
C SER A 51 9.11 0.76 5.06
N ALA A 52 9.72 1.64 5.87
CA ALA A 52 9.62 1.58 7.32
C ALA A 52 8.16 1.68 7.79
N PHE A 53 7.44 2.70 7.32
CA PHE A 53 6.04 2.90 7.67
C PHE A 53 5.15 1.70 7.32
N LEU A 54 5.31 1.14 6.12
CA LEU A 54 4.56 -0.05 5.69
C LEU A 54 4.92 -1.27 6.51
N LYS A 55 6.20 -1.42 6.88
CA LYS A 55 6.66 -2.51 7.73
C LYS A 55 6.03 -2.41 9.12
N GLU A 56 6.11 -1.24 9.75
CA GLU A 56 5.49 -0.95 11.07
C GLU A 56 3.97 -1.19 11.01
N SER A 57 3.30 -0.72 9.96
CA SER A 57 1.86 -0.92 9.77
C SER A 57 1.46 -2.40 9.71
N ILE A 58 2.30 -3.26 9.11
CA ILE A 58 2.07 -4.70 8.98
C ILE A 58 2.47 -5.45 10.27
N GLU A 59 3.60 -5.09 10.88
CA GLU A 59 4.14 -5.80 12.05
C GLU A 59 3.42 -5.45 13.35
N GLU A 60 3.00 -4.19 13.52
CA GLU A 60 2.36 -3.70 14.73
C GLU A 60 0.83 -3.81 14.69
N ASP A 61 0.26 -4.39 13.63
CA ASP A 61 -1.19 -4.47 13.39
C ASP A 61 -1.86 -3.10 13.60
N SER A 62 -1.24 -2.07 13.02
CA SER A 62 -1.71 -0.69 13.14
C SER A 62 -3.06 -0.53 12.44
N ASP A 63 -3.76 0.59 12.66
CA ASP A 63 -5.01 0.91 11.95
C ASP A 63 -4.83 0.85 10.42
N TRP A 64 -3.60 1.02 9.92
CA TRP A 64 -3.26 0.93 8.50
C TRP A 64 -3.11 -0.49 7.95
N SER A 65 -3.03 -1.52 8.81
CA SER A 65 -2.80 -2.92 8.45
C SER A 65 -3.76 -3.41 7.37
N ASP A 66 -5.07 -3.15 7.53
CA ASP A 66 -6.10 -3.53 6.56
C ASP A 66 -5.91 -2.88 5.17
N VAL A 67 -5.54 -1.60 5.13
CA VAL A 67 -5.36 -0.85 3.87
C VAL A 67 -4.06 -1.25 3.18
N VAL A 68 -3.02 -1.49 3.97
CA VAL A 68 -1.73 -1.96 3.49
C VAL A 68 -1.88 -3.37 2.92
N ASP A 69 -2.64 -4.25 3.58
CA ASP A 69 -2.97 -5.56 3.04
C ASP A 69 -3.83 -5.46 1.77
N GLN A 70 -4.84 -4.58 1.74
CA GLN A 70 -5.62 -4.32 0.53
C GLN A 70 -4.72 -3.89 -0.65
N LEU A 71 -3.79 -2.96 -0.44
CA LEU A 71 -2.82 -2.55 -1.46
C LEU A 71 -1.94 -3.72 -1.91
N ASN A 72 -1.46 -4.53 -0.95
CA ASN A 72 -0.67 -5.72 -1.20
C ASN A 72 -1.43 -6.74 -2.06
N ILE A 73 -2.71 -6.98 -1.78
CA ILE A 73 -3.59 -7.83 -2.57
C ILE A 73 -3.77 -7.24 -3.97
N MET A 74 -4.04 -5.94 -4.11
CA MET A 74 -4.24 -5.31 -5.42
C MET A 74 -3.00 -5.42 -6.32
N LEU A 75 -1.81 -5.21 -5.76
CA LEU A 75 -0.53 -5.33 -6.49
C LEU A 75 -0.21 -6.77 -6.91
N ARG A 76 -0.79 -7.77 -6.25
CA ARG A 76 -0.58 -9.21 -6.53
C ARG A 76 -1.71 -9.83 -7.35
N SER A 77 -2.91 -9.28 -7.22
CA SER A 77 -4.16 -9.76 -7.82
C SER A 77 -4.43 -9.13 -9.18
N THR A 78 -3.48 -8.40 -9.77
CA THR A 78 -3.51 -8.12 -11.20
C THR A 78 -3.33 -9.45 -11.96
N GLN A 79 -4.41 -10.20 -12.00
CA GLN A 79 -4.66 -11.38 -12.82
C GLN A 79 -5.54 -10.92 -13.97
N GLY A 80 -5.04 -11.02 -15.20
CA GLY A 80 -5.84 -11.01 -16.43
C GLY A 80 -6.06 -9.64 -17.04
#